data_AF-A0A2N2L5C6-F1
#
_entry.id   AF-A0A2N2L5C6-F1
#
_cell.length_a   1.000
_cell.length_b   1.000
_cell.length_c   1.000
_cell.angle_alpha   90.00
_cell.angle_beta   90.00
_cell.angle_gamma   90.00
#
_symmetry.space_group_name_H-M   'P 1'
#
loop_
_entity.id
_entity.type
_entity.pdbx_description
1 polymer ?
#
loop_
_entity_poly.entity_id
_entity_poly.type
_entity_poly.pdbx_seq_one_letter_code
_entity_poly.pdbx_strand_id
1 'polypeptide(L)'
;MKKALVYIVGAAFLLSAIAFAADKPASTAATAEQVKASPVKIAKMNATGKVVEISDKAIKIERTVKNNVETMQFVLDKPTENIAVTDAVKIAYIEKDGALLASRVAKIIPKKAGKKETVSEKTIPVKK
;
A
#
# COMPACT_ATOMS: atom_id res chain seq x y z
N MET A 1 -24.16 -17.00 -50.04
CA MET A 1 -24.09 -17.32 -48.60
C MET A 1 -22.76 -16.90 -47.92
N LYS A 2 -22.01 -15.93 -48.46
CA LYS A 2 -20.68 -15.56 -47.94
C LYS A 2 -20.72 -14.54 -46.80
N LYS A 3 -21.76 -13.68 -46.80
CA LYS A 3 -21.94 -12.61 -45.81
C LYS A 3 -22.48 -13.12 -44.48
N ALA A 4 -23.34 -14.15 -44.51
CA ALA A 4 -23.87 -14.81 -43.32
C ALA A 4 -22.76 -15.44 -42.46
N LEU A 5 -21.75 -16.03 -43.09
CA LEU A 5 -20.59 -16.61 -42.38
C LEU A 5 -19.81 -15.54 -41.61
N VAL A 6 -19.65 -14.35 -42.19
CA VAL A 6 -18.94 -13.22 -41.55
C VAL A 6 -19.71 -12.69 -40.33
N TYR A 7 -21.05 -12.63 -40.40
CA TYR A 7 -21.87 -12.24 -39.26
C TYR A 7 -21.84 -13.27 -38.12
N ILE A 8 -21.78 -14.57 -38.44
CA ILE A 8 -21.70 -15.64 -37.43
C ILE A 8 -20.33 -15.62 -36.72
N VAL A 9 -19.23 -15.45 -37.48
CA VAL A 9 -17.89 -15.34 -36.90
C VAL A 9 -17.75 -14.04 -36.07
N GLY A 10 -18.29 -12.92 -36.56
CA GLY A 10 -18.31 -11.66 -35.81
C GLY A 10 -19.14 -11.73 -34.53
N ALA A 11 -20.32 -12.37 -34.57
CA ALA A 11 -21.16 -12.57 -33.39
C ALA A 11 -20.48 -13.48 -32.35
N ALA A 12 -19.84 -14.58 -32.79
CA ALA A 12 -19.09 -15.46 -31.91
C ALA A 12 -17.89 -14.76 -31.24
N PHE A 13 -17.22 -13.85 -31.97
CA PHE A 13 -16.11 -13.05 -31.44
C PHE A 13 -16.57 -11.93 -30.48
N LEU A 14 -17.77 -11.40 -30.68
CA LEU A 14 -18.37 -10.40 -29.78
C LEU A 14 -18.85 -11.03 -28.46
N LEU A 15 -19.33 -12.28 -28.51
CA LEU A 15 -19.77 -13.06 -27.33
C LEU A 15 -18.61 -13.50 -26.42
N SER A 16 -17.42 -13.78 -26.97
CA SER A 16 -16.25 -14.19 -26.18
C SER A 16 -15.60 -13.04 -25.39
N ALA A 17 -15.84 -11.78 -25.76
CA ALA A 17 -15.33 -10.61 -25.04
C ALA A 17 -16.04 -10.34 -23.70
N ILE A 18 -17.24 -10.92 -23.48
CA ILE A 18 -18.03 -10.69 -22.26
C ILE A 18 -17.55 -11.60 -21.10
N ALA A 19 -16.73 -12.61 -21.38
CA ALA A 19 -16.26 -13.57 -20.38
C ALA A 19 -15.15 -13.04 -19.45
N PHE A 20 -14.52 -11.90 -19.76
CA PHE A 20 -13.40 -11.34 -18.97
C PHE A 20 -13.74 -10.07 -18.17
N ALA A 21 -15.03 -9.76 -17.97
CA ALA A 21 -15.46 -8.68 -17.07
C ALA A 21 -16.05 -9.19 -15.73
N ALA A 22 -16.03 -10.51 -15.51
CA ALA A 22 -16.56 -11.14 -14.29
C ALA A 22 -15.46 -11.64 -13.33
N ASP A 23 -14.18 -11.39 -13.61
CA ASP A 23 -13.12 -11.65 -12.62
C ASP A 23 -13.07 -10.49 -11.61
N LYS A 24 -14.16 -10.37 -10.84
CA LYS A 24 -14.13 -9.73 -9.53
C LYS A 24 -13.47 -10.74 -8.60
N PRO A 25 -12.44 -10.37 -7.81
CA PRO A 25 -11.99 -11.24 -6.74
C PRO A 25 -13.21 -11.57 -5.89
N ALA A 26 -13.44 -12.87 -5.71
CA ALA A 26 -14.55 -13.41 -4.95
C ALA A 26 -14.68 -12.66 -3.62
N SER A 27 -15.61 -11.71 -3.58
CA SER A 27 -16.17 -11.25 -2.32
C SER A 27 -17.05 -12.39 -1.87
N THR A 28 -16.47 -13.21 -0.99
CA THR A 28 -17.14 -14.23 -0.22
C THR A 28 -18.32 -13.55 0.49
N ALA A 29 -19.49 -13.59 -0.14
CA ALA A 29 -20.76 -13.44 0.55
C ALA A 29 -20.95 -14.71 1.38
N ALA A 30 -20.14 -14.84 2.43
CA ALA A 30 -20.43 -15.71 3.54
C ALA A 30 -21.50 -15.00 4.36
N THR A 31 -22.69 -15.59 4.35
CA THR A 31 -23.55 -15.80 5.51
C THR A 31 -23.42 -14.75 6.60
N ALA A 32 -24.50 -13.98 6.76
CA ALA A 32 -24.80 -13.25 7.98
C ALA A 32 -24.83 -14.22 9.18
N GLU A 33 -23.67 -14.50 9.74
CA GLU A 33 -23.53 -15.07 11.07
C GLU A 33 -22.93 -13.98 11.93
N GLN A 34 -23.79 -13.42 12.79
CA GLN A 34 -23.38 -12.57 13.90
C GLN A 34 -22.53 -13.40 14.86
N VAL A 35 -21.29 -13.69 14.47
CA VAL A 35 -20.28 -14.18 15.39
C VAL A 35 -19.85 -12.97 16.19
N LYS A 36 -20.25 -12.95 17.46
CA LYS A 36 -19.77 -12.03 18.48
C LYS A 36 -18.25 -11.89 18.32
N ALA A 37 -17.82 -10.79 17.72
CA ALA A 37 -16.42 -10.51 17.50
C ALA A 37 -15.76 -10.31 18.87
N SER A 38 -15.18 -11.38 19.41
CA SER A 38 -14.07 -11.23 20.33
C SER A 38 -13.03 -10.38 19.61
N PRO A 39 -12.42 -9.38 20.28
CA PRO A 39 -11.42 -8.52 19.64
C PRO A 39 -10.19 -9.38 19.35
N VAL A 40 -10.19 -10.02 18.18
CA VAL A 40 -9.03 -10.68 17.61
C VAL A 40 -8.01 -9.56 17.45
N LYS A 41 -6.93 -9.63 18.24
CA LYS A 41 -5.83 -8.68 18.16
C LYS A 41 -5.22 -8.79 16.76
N ILE A 42 -5.60 -7.88 15.86
CA ILE A 42 -5.07 -7.84 14.51
C ILE A 42 -3.57 -7.55 14.62
N ALA A 43 -2.75 -8.43 14.04
CA ALA A 43 -1.30 -8.29 14.07
C ALA A 43 -0.89 -7.04 13.29
N LYS A 44 -0.15 -6.14 13.95
CA LYS A 44 0.42 -4.95 13.31
C LYS A 44 1.78 -5.30 12.73
N MET A 45 1.90 -5.20 11.41
CA MET A 45 3.10 -5.51 10.65
C MET A 45 3.83 -4.22 10.23
N ASN A 46 5.10 -4.34 9.86
CA ASN A 46 5.90 -3.23 9.36
C ASN A 46 6.55 -3.57 8.03
N ALA A 47 6.52 -2.64 7.09
CA ALA A 47 7.28 -2.68 5.85
C ALA A 47 8.17 -1.43 5.76
N THR A 48 9.35 -1.59 5.18
CA THR A 48 10.27 -0.48 4.91
C THR A 48 10.63 -0.55 3.43
N GLY A 49 10.59 0.59 2.75
CA GLY A 49 10.88 0.67 1.32
C GLY A 49 10.99 2.11 0.83
N LYS A 50 11.26 2.28 -0.45
CA LYS A 50 11.22 3.58 -1.14
C LYS A 50 9.87 3.77 -1.80
N VAL A 51 9.29 4.96 -1.69
CA VAL A 51 8.03 5.29 -2.33
C VAL A 51 8.23 5.37 -3.85
N VAL A 52 7.41 4.64 -4.60
CA VAL A 52 7.37 4.72 -6.07
C VAL A 52 6.14 5.45 -6.59
N GLU A 53 5.03 5.36 -5.86
CA GLU A 53 3.79 6.02 -6.23
C GLU A 53 3.05 6.40 -4.95
N ILE A 54 2.43 7.57 -4.93
CA ILE A 54 1.61 8.02 -3.81
C ILE A 54 0.39 8.78 -4.33
N SER A 55 -0.74 8.50 -3.71
CA SER A 55 -2.04 9.15 -3.93
C SER A 55 -2.71 9.37 -2.57
N ASP A 56 -3.84 10.07 -2.57
CA ASP A 56 -4.59 10.33 -1.32
C ASP A 56 -5.08 9.06 -0.61
N LYS A 57 -5.25 7.96 -1.37
CA LYS A 57 -5.85 6.71 -0.87
C LYS A 57 -4.89 5.54 -0.83
N ALA A 58 -3.75 5.61 -1.50
CA ALA A 58 -2.82 4.50 -1.60
C ALA A 58 -1.37 4.96 -1.78
N ILE A 59 -0.46 4.15 -1.26
CA ILE A 59 0.98 4.32 -1.41
C ILE A 59 1.59 3.00 -1.90
N LYS A 60 2.45 3.08 -2.92
CA LYS A 60 3.27 1.96 -3.38
C LYS A 60 4.71 2.18 -2.97
N ILE A 61 5.34 1.14 -2.47
CA ILE A 61 6.76 1.14 -2.16
C ILE A 61 7.47 0.00 -2.86
N GLU A 62 8.73 0.25 -3.20
CA GLU A 62 9.69 -0.79 -3.51
C GLU A 62 10.48 -1.14 -2.26
N ARG A 63 10.53 -2.44 -1.95
CA ARG A 63 11.33 -3.01 -0.88
C ARG A 63 12.33 -3.98 -1.48
N THR A 64 13.59 -3.88 -1.06
CA THR A 64 14.60 -4.88 -1.42
C THR A 64 14.72 -5.93 -0.32
N VAL A 65 14.52 -7.21 -0.67
CA VAL A 65 14.69 -8.36 0.22
C VAL A 65 15.62 -9.37 -0.44
N LYS A 66 16.77 -9.65 0.18
CA LYS A 66 17.74 -10.65 -0.33
C LYS A 66 18.03 -10.47 -1.84
N ASN A 67 18.33 -9.24 -2.26
CA ASN A 67 18.59 -8.82 -3.65
C ASN A 67 17.39 -8.87 -4.62
N ASN A 68 16.18 -9.17 -4.15
CA ASN A 68 14.97 -9.05 -4.95
C ASN A 68 14.25 -7.74 -4.61
N VAL A 69 13.82 -7.02 -5.65
CA VAL A 69 13.00 -5.81 -5.50
C VAL A 69 11.54 -6.24 -5.61
N GLU A 70 10.79 -6.05 -4.53
CA GLU A 70 9.36 -6.33 -4.46
C GLU A 70 8.59 -5.01 -4.37
N THR A 71 7.54 -4.86 -5.17
CA THR A 71 6.64 -3.71 -5.09
C THR A 71 5.43 -4.09 -4.24
N MET A 72 5.17 -3.33 -3.19
CA MET A 72 4.02 -3.52 -2.31
C MET A 72 3.11 -2.30 -2.38
N GLN A 73 1.79 -2.53 -2.44
CA GLN A 73 0.77 -1.49 -2.41
C GLN A 73 0.03 -1.51 -1.09
N PHE A 74 -0.13 -0.34 -0.48
CA PHE A 74 -0.86 -0.15 0.77
C PHE A 74 -2.00 0.83 0.55
N VAL A 75 -3.16 0.52 1.12
CA VAL A 75 -4.29 1.44 1.23
C VAL A 75 -4.06 2.32 2.46
N LEU A 76 -4.16 3.63 2.29
CA LEU A 76 -3.98 4.59 3.37
C LEU A 76 -5.29 4.71 4.16
N ASP A 77 -5.24 4.45 5.46
CA ASP A 77 -6.36 4.76 6.37
C ASP A 77 -6.59 6.27 6.46
N LYS A 78 -5.50 7.04 6.37
CA LYS A 78 -5.49 8.50 6.39
C LYS A 78 -4.53 9.03 5.33
N PRO A 79 -4.87 10.14 4.66
CA PRO A 79 -3.95 10.81 3.75
C PRO A 79 -2.62 11.10 4.46
N THR A 80 -1.51 10.88 3.76
CA THR A 80 -0.17 11.12 4.28
C THR A 80 0.38 12.44 3.76
N GLU A 81 0.60 13.37 4.68
CA GLU A 81 1.25 14.64 4.39
C GLU A 81 2.77 14.50 4.46
N ASN A 82 3.51 15.25 3.64
CA ASN A 82 4.98 15.33 3.66
C ASN A 82 5.74 14.04 3.24
N ILE A 83 5.11 13.18 2.46
CA ILE A 83 5.76 12.03 1.80
C ILE A 83 5.78 12.30 0.30
N ALA A 84 6.95 12.19 -0.33
CA ALA A 84 7.11 12.31 -1.78
C ALA A 84 7.58 10.98 -2.40
N VAL A 85 7.42 10.85 -3.71
CA VAL A 85 8.06 9.77 -4.48
C VAL A 85 9.57 9.82 -4.24
N THR A 86 10.21 8.66 -4.20
CA THR A 86 11.63 8.40 -3.86
C THR A 86 11.99 8.45 -2.37
N ASP A 87 11.09 8.90 -1.50
CA ASP A 87 11.35 8.91 -0.06
C ASP A 87 11.47 7.49 0.50
N ALA A 88 12.44 7.27 1.39
CA ALA A 88 12.48 6.07 2.20
C ALA A 88 11.45 6.18 3.33
N VAL A 89 10.58 5.18 3.49
CA VAL A 89 9.49 5.20 4.46
C VAL A 89 9.40 3.90 5.24
N LYS A 90 8.92 3.99 6.47
CA LYS A 90 8.46 2.88 7.30
C LYS A 90 6.94 2.93 7.37
N ILE A 91 6.28 1.86 6.94
CA ILE A 91 4.83 1.72 6.94
C ILE A 91 4.44 0.68 7.98
N ALA A 92 3.57 1.07 8.92
CA ALA A 92 2.95 0.14 9.84
C ALA A 92 1.52 -0.17 9.36
N TYR A 93 1.25 -1.43 9.05
CA TYR A 93 0.02 -1.87 8.40
C TYR A 93 -0.61 -3.06 9.10
N ILE A 94 -1.86 -3.31 8.76
CA ILE A 94 -2.60 -4.53 9.08
C ILE A 94 -3.11 -5.14 7.78
N GLU A 95 -3.25 -6.46 7.77
CA GLU A 95 -3.99 -7.12 6.71
C GLU A 95 -5.46 -7.20 7.12
N LYS A 96 -6.34 -6.67 6.27
CA LYS A 96 -7.79 -6.70 6.50
C LYS A 96 -8.49 -6.87 5.16
N ASP A 97 -9.39 -7.85 5.07
CA ASP A 97 -10.19 -8.12 3.87
C ASP A 97 -9.33 -8.32 2.59
N GLY A 98 -8.14 -8.90 2.73
CA GLY A 98 -7.18 -9.11 1.63
C GLY A 98 -6.43 -7.85 1.17
N ALA A 99 -6.60 -6.72 1.86
CA ALA A 99 -5.89 -5.47 1.60
C ALA A 99 -4.88 -5.15 2.70
N LEU A 100 -3.76 -4.50 2.31
CA LEU A 100 -2.73 -4.02 3.23
C LEU A 100 -3.07 -2.59 3.66
N LEU A 101 -3.64 -2.44 4.84
CA LEU A 101 -4.16 -1.17 5.33
C LEU A 101 -3.12 -0.47 6.21
N ALA A 102 -2.55 0.61 5.70
CA ALA A 102 -1.52 1.40 6.36
C ALA A 102 -2.12 2.32 7.44
N SER A 103 -1.80 2.01 8.70
CA SER A 103 -2.18 2.80 9.87
C SER A 103 -1.22 3.97 10.14
N ARG A 104 0.03 3.87 9.69
CA ARG A 104 1.05 4.91 9.85
C ARG A 104 2.10 4.80 8.76
N VAL A 105 2.45 5.93 8.16
CA VAL A 105 3.59 6.07 7.27
C VAL A 105 4.52 7.11 7.87
N ALA A 106 5.80 6.77 8.01
CA ALA A 106 6.81 7.68 8.53
C ALA A 106 8.01 7.71 7.60
N LYS A 107 8.43 8.92 7.21
CA LYS A 107 9.67 9.12 6.46
C LYS A 107 10.87 8.70 7.30
N ILE A 108 11.75 7.89 6.71
CA ILE A 108 13.03 7.49 7.29
C ILE A 108 14.07 8.45 6.74
N ILE A 109 14.65 9.25 7.62
CA ILE A 109 15.87 10.00 7.30
C ILE A 109 17.02 9.04 7.58
N PRO A 110 17.73 8.53 6.56
CA PRO A 110 18.92 7.74 6.80
C PRO A 110 19.90 8.62 7.58
N LYS A 111 20.23 8.23 8.81
CA LYS A 111 21.33 8.86 9.53
C LYS A 111 22.57 8.66 8.66
N LYS A 112 23.05 9.73 8.02
CA LYS A 112 24.42 9.74 7.52
C LYS A 112 25.30 9.35 8.70
N ALA A 113 26.11 8.31 8.56
CA ALA A 113 27.19 8.03 9.47
C ALA A 113 28.19 9.19 9.35
N GLY A 114 27.93 10.24 10.13
CA GLY A 114 28.69 11.47 10.18
C GLY A 114 28.47 12.07 11.56
N LYS A 115 29.46 11.84 12.42
CA LYS A 115 29.82 12.60 13.63
C LYS A 115 28.70 13.46 14.23
N LYS A 116 28.10 13.02 15.34
CA LYS A 116 27.57 13.99 16.31
C LYS A 116 28.76 14.54 17.07
N GLU A 117 29.22 15.71 16.63
CA GLU A 117 29.85 16.68 17.53
C GLU A 117 28.90 16.92 18.70
N THR A 118 29.43 16.70 19.90
CA THR A 118 28.95 17.31 21.13
C THR A 118 28.99 18.83 20.96
N VAL A 119 27.84 19.46 20.76
CA VAL A 119 27.72 20.90 21.05
C VAL A 119 27.14 21.02 22.44
N SER A 120 28.07 21.09 23.39
CA SER A 120 27.90 21.81 24.64
C SER A 120 27.47 23.25 24.35
N GLU A 121 26.64 23.77 25.26
CA GLU A 121 26.58 25.18 25.63
C GLU A 121 25.70 26.15 24.82
N LYS A 122 24.60 26.58 25.46
CA LYS A 122 24.16 27.98 25.40
C LYS A 122 23.67 28.46 26.78
N THR A 123 24.64 28.64 27.67
CA THR A 123 24.90 29.81 28.52
C THR A 123 23.95 31.02 28.41
N ILE A 124 23.35 31.38 29.58
CA ILE A 124 23.19 32.74 30.22
C ILE A 124 21.91 33.57 29.88
N PRO A 125 21.28 34.36 30.81
CA PRO A 125 21.91 35.18 31.87
C PRO A 125 21.30 35.29 33.30
N VAL A 126 22.20 35.83 34.13
CA VAL A 126 22.13 36.50 35.44
C VAL A 126 20.97 37.51 35.62
N LYS A 127 20.42 37.60 36.85
CA LYS A 127 19.90 38.82 37.48
C LYS A 127 20.16 38.72 39.00
N LYS A 128 21.19 39.42 39.50
CA LYS A 128 21.21 40.78 40.08
C LYS A 128 20.59 40.84 41.48
#